data_AF-A0A9N7NA21-F1
#
_entry.id   AF-A0A9N7NA21-F1
#
_cell.length_a   1.000
_cell.length_b   1.000
_cell.length_c   1.000
_cell.angle_alpha   90.00
_cell.angle_beta   90.00
_cell.angle_gamma   90.00
#
_symmetry.space_group_name_H-M   'P 1'
#
loop_
_entity.id
_entity.type
_entity.pdbx_description
1 polymer ?
#
loop_
_entity_poly.entity_id
_entity_poly.type
_entity_poly.pdbx_seq_one_letter_code
_entity_poly.pdbx_strand_id
1 'polypeptide(L)' 'TRNKILSYQSYSFFTSGPDEVKCWQILRQTKAPQADGTIHTDFEKCFIRAKVMKFEVFKELGSESAVKVFSVNNSLIHCE' A
#
# COMPACT_ATOMS: atom_id res chain seq x y z
N THR A 1 10.95 -33.08 16.66
CA THR A 1 11.02 -31.61 16.87
C THR A 1 11.11 -30.90 15.52
N ARG A 2 10.02 -30.93 14.75
CA ARG A 2 9.95 -30.29 13.43
C ARG A 2 9.76 -28.80 13.64
N ASN A 3 10.83 -28.03 13.43
CA ASN A 3 10.76 -26.59 13.27
C ASN A 3 9.80 -26.29 12.11
N LYS A 4 8.62 -25.80 12.45
CA LYS A 4 7.62 -25.32 11.49
C LYS A 4 8.26 -24.10 10.83
N ILE A 5 8.84 -24.29 9.64
CA ILE A 5 9.28 -23.19 8.78
C ILE A 5 7.99 -22.44 8.45
N LEU A 6 7.72 -21.37 9.21
CA LEU A 6 6.63 -20.46 8.90
C LEU A 6 7.02 -19.79 7.59
N SER A 7 6.34 -20.15 6.51
CA SER A 7 6.41 -19.45 5.25
C SER A 7 5.88 -18.03 5.46
N TYR A 8 6.74 -17.10 5.86
CA TYR A 8 6.38 -15.70 6.04
C TYR A 8 6.06 -15.10 4.67
N GLN A 9 4.77 -14.92 4.40
CA GLN A 9 4.30 -14.26 3.18
C GLN A 9 4.23 -12.75 3.47
N SER A 10 5.24 -12.01 3.01
CA SER A 10 5.33 -10.55 3.18
C SER A 10 4.81 -9.82 1.94
N TYR A 11 4.03 -8.77 2.14
CA TYR A 11 3.70 -7.80 1.09
C TYR A 11 4.53 -6.53 1.29
N SER A 12 4.62 -5.70 0.26
CA SER A 12 5.32 -4.43 0.34
C SER A 12 4.51 -3.34 -0.32
N PHE A 13 4.52 -2.16 0.27
CA PHE A 13 3.90 -0.98 -0.30
C PHE A 13 4.91 0.16 -0.32
N PHE A 14 4.66 1.15 -1.18
CA PHE A 14 5.57 2.26 -1.40
C PHE A 14 4.90 3.56 -1.03
N THR A 15 5.64 4.43 -0.36
CA THR A 15 5.31 5.84 -0.23
C THR A 15 6.17 6.59 -1.24
N SER A 16 5.52 7.29 -2.17
CA SER A 16 6.17 8.10 -3.19
C SER A 16 5.85 9.57 -2.94
N GLY A 17 6.86 10.40 -2.76
CA GLY A 17 6.80 11.85 -2.75
C GLY A 17 7.85 12.44 -3.72
N PRO A 18 7.79 13.75 -4.00
CA PRO A 18 8.78 14.41 -4.87
C PRO A 18 10.20 14.30 -4.32
N ASP A 19 10.34 14.29 -3.00
CA ASP A 19 11.64 14.30 -2.31
C ASP A 19 12.08 12.90 -1.82
N GLU A 20 11.14 11.97 -1.61
CA GLU A 20 11.45 10.68 -1.02
C GLU A 20 10.55 9.55 -1.55
N VAL A 21 11.17 8.44 -1.92
CA VAL A 21 10.50 7.17 -2.20
C VAL A 21 11.00 6.13 -1.21
N LYS A 22 10.09 5.55 -0.43
CA LYS A 22 10.38 4.51 0.56
C LYS A 22 9.52 3.28 0.35
N CYS A 23 10.11 2.11 0.58
CA CYS A 23 9.46 0.81 0.55
C CYS A 23 9.26 0.32 1.98
N TRP A 24 8.03 -0.08 2.31
CA TRP A 24 7.64 -0.59 3.62
C TRP A 24 7.18 -2.03 3.48
N GLN A 25 7.75 -2.92 4.30
CA GLN A 25 7.35 -4.34 4.33
C GLN A 25 6.27 -4.54 5.39
N ILE A 26 5.19 -5.21 5.00
CA ILE A 26 4.07 -5.56 5.87
C ILE A 26 3.78 -7.05 5.80
N LEU A 27 3.12 -7.55 6.84
CA LEU A 27 2.65 -8.92 6.87
C LEU A 27 1.38 -9.07 6.04
N ARG A 28 1.13 -10.30 5.57
CA ARG A 28 -0.14 -10.64 4.92
C ARG A 28 -1.31 -10.38 5.88
N GLN A 29 -2.35 -9.71 5.34
CA GLN A 29 -3.56 -9.29 6.05
C GLN A 29 -3.40 -8.12 7.05
N THR A 30 -2.33 -7.34 6.95
CA THR A 30 -2.24 -6.05 7.65
C THR A 30 -3.24 -5.05 7.07
N LYS A 31 -4.13 -4.50 7.90
CA LYS A 31 -5.09 -3.46 7.46
C LYS A 31 -4.39 -2.13 7.23
N ALA A 32 -5.03 -1.24 6.46
CA ALA A 32 -4.47 0.07 6.13
C ALA A 32 -4.03 0.91 7.36
N PRO A 33 -4.79 1.00 8.47
CA PRO A 33 -4.33 1.75 9.65
C PRO A 33 -3.06 1.17 10.28
N GLN A 34 -2.92 -0.16 10.33
CA GLN A 34 -1.71 -0.82 10.85
C GLN A 34 -0.52 -0.67 9.89
N ALA A 35 -0.77 -0.68 8.58
CA ALA A 35 0.28 -0.42 7.59
C ALA A 35 0.82 1.00 7.73
N ASP A 36 -0.07 1.98 7.91
CA ASP A 36 0.30 3.38 8.14
C ASP A 36 1.03 3.58 9.48
N GLY A 37 0.67 2.78 10.50
CA GLY A 37 1.40 2.73 11.78
C GLY A 37 2.89 2.36 11.64
N THR A 38 3.27 1.66 10.56
CA THR A 38 4.67 1.34 10.25
C THR A 38 5.45 2.57 9.78
N ILE A 39 4.76 3.54 9.16
CA ILE A 39 5.34 4.82 8.76
C ILE A 39 5.45 5.74 9.97
N HIS A 40 4.36 5.86 10.74
CA HIS A 40 4.31 6.66 11.96
C HIS A 40 3.15 6.22 12.86
N THR A 41 3.37 6.12 14.18
CA THR A 41 2.35 5.66 15.14
C THR A 41 1.12 6.56 15.24
N ASP A 42 1.24 7.83 14.83
CA ASP A 42 0.11 8.77 14.82
C ASP A 42 -0.85 8.53 13.64
N PHE A 43 -0.38 7.97 12.53
CA PHE A 43 -1.25 7.66 11.41
C PHE A 43 -2.21 6.50 11.71
N GLU A 44 -1.82 5.58 12.60
CA GLU A 44 -2.71 4.49 13.02
C GLU A 44 -3.92 5.00 13.83
N LYS A 45 -3.71 6.00 14.69
CA LYS A 45 -4.77 6.58 15.53
C LYS A 45 -5.67 7.55 14.77
N CYS A 46 -5.10 8.28 13.82
CA CYS A 46 -5.78 9.32 13.05
C CYS A 46 -6.12 8.89 11.60
N PHE A 47 -6.20 7.58 11.34
CA PHE A 47 -6.50 7.08 10.01
C PHE A 47 -7.91 7.47 9.56
N ILE A 48 -8.02 8.24 8.47
CA ILE A 48 -9.30 8.63 7.87
C ILE A 48 -9.50 7.91 6.54
N ARG A 49 -8.51 7.96 5.64
CA ARG A 49 -8.52 7.27 4.35
C ARG A 49 -7.10 7.17 3.79
N ALA A 50 -6.85 6.13 3.00
CA ALA A 50 -5.66 6.04 2.15
C ALA A 50 -6.07 6.03 0.67
N LYS A 51 -5.31 6.73 -0.16
CA LYS A 51 -5.42 6.61 -1.62
C LYS A 51 -4.44 5.53 -2.08
N VAL A 52 -4.99 4.36 -2.43
CA VAL A 52 -4.18 3.22 -2.89
C VAL A 52 -4.17 3.18 -4.41
N MET A 53 -3.00 2.96 -5.00
CA MET A 53 -2.80 2.81 -6.44
C MET A 53 -2.02 1.53 -6.70
N LYS A 54 -2.46 0.72 -7.67
CA LYS A 54 -1.73 -0.49 -8.08
C LYS A 54 -0.47 -0.10 -8.86
N PHE A 55 0.65 -0.72 -8.52
CA PHE A 55 1.95 -0.42 -9.14
C PHE A 55 1.95 -0.70 -10.65
N GLU A 56 1.31 -1.77 -11.11
CA GLU A 56 1.22 -2.14 -12.53
C GLU A 56 0.58 -1.01 -13.35
N VAL A 57 -0.56 -0.51 -12.87
CA VAL A 57 -1.30 0.59 -13.51
C VAL A 57 -0.49 1.89 -13.47
N PHE A 58 0.22 2.15 -12.37
CA PHE A 58 1.11 3.32 -12.28
C PHE A 58 2.28 3.25 -13.26
N LYS A 59 2.87 2.07 -13.43
CA LYS A 59 3.97 1.85 -14.38
C LYS A 59 3.53 2.05 -15.83
N GLU A 60 2.32 1.60 -16.19
CA GLU A 60 1.79 1.74 -17.55
C GLU A 60 1.41 3.19 -17.88
N LEU A 61 0.83 3.92 -16.92
CA LEU A 61 0.30 5.27 -17.16
C LEU A 61 1.34 6.37 -16.89
N GLY A 62 2.39 6.08 -16.13
CA GLY A 62 3.55 6.97 -15.90
C GLY A 62 3.27 8.26 -15.12
N SER A 63 2.00 8.57 -14.80
CA SER A 63 1.64 9.76 -14.02
C SER A 63 0.50 9.49 -13.04
N GLU A 64 0.57 10.09 -11.86
CA GLU A 64 -0.47 9.97 -10.84
C GLU A 64 -1.83 10.51 -11.29
N SER A 65 -1.82 11.55 -12.13
CA SER A 65 -3.02 12.15 -12.70
C SER A 65 -3.72 11.16 -13.64
N ALA A 66 -2.97 10.46 -14.48
CA ALA A 66 -3.50 9.47 -15.38
C ALA A 66 -4.08 8.26 -14.62
N VAL A 67 -3.38 7.77 -13.59
CA VAL A 67 -3.88 6.69 -12.73
C VAL A 67 -5.16 7.09 -12.00
N LYS A 68 -5.25 8.34 -11.51
CA LYS A 68 -6.45 8.83 -10.84
C LYS A 68 -7.66 8.82 -11.78
N VAL A 69 -7.49 9.28 -13.01
CA VAL A 69 -8.59 9.29 -14.02
C VAL A 69 -8.98 7.87 -14.41
N PHE A 70 -8.00 6.99 -14.61
CA PHE A 70 -8.25 5.58 -14.93
C PHE A 70 -9.03 4.86 -13.82
N SER A 71 -8.66 5.11 -12.55
CA SER A 71 -9.31 4.48 -11.39
C SER A 71 -10.75 4.98 -11.14
N VAL A 72 -11.10 6.19 -11.62
CA VAL A 72 -12.49 6.69 -11.55
C VAL A 72 -13.39 6.01 -12.58
N ASN A 73 -12.83 5.61 -13.73
CA ASN A 73 -13.58 4.97 -14.81
C ASN A 73 -13.71 3.45 -14.62
N ASN A 74 -12.94 2.86 -13.71
CA ASN A 74 -12.88 1.43 -13.49
C ASN A 74 -12.83 1.19 -11.97
N SER A 75 -13.99 0.88 -11.36
CA SER A 75 -14.23 0.71 -9.92
C SER A 75 -13.40 -0.40 -9.25
N LEU A 76 -12.07 -0.31 -9.29
CA LEU A 76 -11.12 -1.36 -8.91
C LEU A 76 -10.41 -1.11 -7.57
N ILE A 77 -10.84 -0.10 -6.82
CA ILE A 77 -10.33 0.13 -5.47
C ILE A 77 -11.23 -0.61 -4.46
N HIS A 78 -11.19 -1.94 -4.50
CA HIS A 78 -11.73 -2.76 -3.42
C HIS A 78 -10.70 -2.78 -2.29
N CYS A 79 -10.85 -1.85 -1.35
CA CYS A 79 -10.18 -1.92 -0.06
C CYS A 79 -11.06 -2.77 0.86
N GLU A 80 -10.82 -4.08 0.90
CA GLU A 80 -11.19 -4.92 2.05
C GLU A 80 -10.10 -4.86 3.12
#